data_AF-A0A1B8PLD1-F1
#
_entry.id   AF-A0A1B8PLD1-F1
#
_cell.length_a   1.000
_cell.length_b   1.000
_cell.length_c   1.000
_cell.angle_alpha   90.00
_cell.angle_beta   90.00
_cell.angle_gamma   90.00
#
_symmetry.space_group_name_H-M   'P 1'
#
loop_
_entity.id
_entity.type
_entity.pdbx_description
1 polymer ?
#
loop_
_entity_poly.entity_id
_entity_poly.type
_entity_poly.pdbx_seq_one_letter_code
_entity_poly.pdbx_strand_id
1 'polypeptide(L)'
;MSEKPTTVLSDDTQNQITQEQYNKLQAEVDRLRKHSETLLAEKKQQSEQRRAEQAEKERLAEETARKKGDFETLEKQYQAKIQDLQNQIVERDKQRDEHLVKSHAQKLSSQLSDNPANQEILQILIEKRLSAKDGQLSVLDDSGAVSIMTLDDLAKQIQNCGKYDSLIIGTRASGTGSNGQLIKRAGDYSEQERLALAHSNPALFNQLFLE
;
A
#
# COMPACT_ATOMS: atom_id res chain seq x y z
N MET A 1 66.06 -116.10 -47.94
CA MET A 1 65.27 -115.04 -47.28
C MET A 1 65.75 -113.71 -47.83
N SER A 2 64.88 -113.00 -48.54
CA SER A 2 65.25 -111.79 -49.30
C SER A 2 64.25 -110.71 -48.92
N GLU A 3 64.69 -109.75 -48.11
CA GLU A 3 63.95 -108.54 -47.78
C GLU A 3 64.40 -107.42 -48.74
N LYS A 4 63.43 -106.81 -49.42
CA LYS A 4 63.62 -105.61 -50.26
C LYS A 4 63.20 -104.37 -49.45
N PRO A 5 63.88 -103.22 -49.60
CA PRO A 5 63.47 -101.98 -48.96
C PRO A 5 62.34 -101.33 -49.76
N THR A 6 61.33 -100.79 -49.08
CA THR A 6 60.28 -99.96 -49.71
C THR A 6 60.22 -98.60 -49.04
N THR A 7 60.68 -97.62 -49.81
CA THR A 7 60.33 -96.20 -49.94
C THR A 7 59.38 -95.55 -48.92
N VAL A 8 59.93 -94.50 -48.30
CA VAL A 8 59.30 -93.39 -47.57
C VAL A 8 58.29 -92.64 -48.44
N LEU A 9 57.15 -92.20 -47.88
CA LEU A 9 56.50 -90.93 -48.25
C LEU A 9 55.51 -90.47 -47.15
N SER A 10 55.65 -89.20 -46.81
CA SER A 10 55.06 -88.44 -45.71
C SER A 10 53.63 -87.94 -45.98
N ASP A 11 52.73 -88.07 -45.00
CA ASP A 11 51.43 -87.42 -44.96
C ASP A 11 51.55 -86.00 -44.38
N ASP A 12 51.82 -85.03 -45.26
CA ASP A 12 51.59 -83.60 -45.03
C ASP A 12 50.59 -83.11 -46.10
N THR A 13 49.31 -83.42 -45.92
CA THR A 13 48.25 -82.82 -46.75
C THR A 13 47.91 -81.44 -46.20
N GLN A 14 48.72 -80.47 -46.60
CA GLN A 14 48.42 -79.05 -46.51
C GLN A 14 47.09 -78.74 -47.21
N ASN A 15 46.21 -78.09 -46.46
CA ASN A 15 44.94 -77.53 -46.91
C ASN A 15 45.23 -76.36 -47.88
N GLN A 16 45.47 -76.66 -49.16
CA GLN A 16 45.78 -75.65 -50.18
C GLN A 16 44.48 -75.07 -50.76
N ILE A 17 44.13 -73.85 -50.31
CA ILE A 17 43.05 -73.04 -50.85
C ILE A 17 43.30 -72.83 -52.36
N THR A 18 42.31 -73.13 -53.21
CA THR A 18 42.44 -72.90 -54.66
C THR A 18 42.45 -71.40 -54.95
N GLN A 19 43.18 -70.96 -55.99
CA GLN A 19 43.31 -69.54 -56.38
C GLN A 19 41.95 -68.81 -56.48
N GLU A 20 40.93 -69.51 -56.96
CA GLU A 20 39.55 -69.02 -57.11
C GLU A 20 38.84 -68.80 -55.76
N GLN A 21 39.10 -69.65 -54.77
CA GLN A 21 38.57 -69.52 -53.41
C GLN A 21 39.24 -68.37 -52.65
N TYR A 22 40.55 -68.17 -52.86
CA TYR A 22 41.29 -67.03 -52.31
C TYR A 22 40.74 -65.70 -52.85
N ASN A 23 40.50 -65.61 -54.15
CA ASN A 23 39.92 -64.41 -54.78
C ASN A 23 38.50 -64.11 -54.27
N LYS A 24 37.66 -65.14 -54.07
CA LYS A 24 36.31 -64.96 -53.49
C LYS A 24 36.36 -64.49 -52.03
N LEU A 25 37.27 -65.06 -51.23
CA LEU A 25 37.45 -64.66 -49.84
C LEU A 25 37.94 -63.21 -49.73
N GLN A 26 38.86 -62.80 -50.61
CA GLN A 26 39.34 -61.43 -50.67
C GLN A 26 38.21 -60.44 -51.03
N ALA A 27 37.36 -60.79 -52.00
CA ALA A 27 36.20 -59.99 -52.36
C ALA A 27 35.17 -59.87 -51.21
N GLU A 28 34.93 -60.94 -50.45
CA GLU A 28 34.04 -60.94 -49.28
C GLU A 28 34.60 -60.08 -48.13
N VAL A 29 35.91 -60.16 -47.87
CA VAL A 29 36.61 -59.32 -46.88
C VAL A 29 36.50 -57.84 -47.25
N ASP A 30 36.70 -57.50 -48.53
CA ASP A 30 36.58 -56.12 -48.99
C ASP A 30 35.14 -55.61 -48.92
N ARG A 31 34.14 -56.48 -49.17
CA ARG A 31 32.72 -56.16 -48.98
C ARG A 31 32.38 -55.91 -47.52
N LEU A 32 32.83 -56.77 -46.60
CA LEU A 32 32.62 -56.63 -45.17
C LEU A 32 33.31 -55.39 -44.60
N ARG A 33 34.52 -55.06 -45.08
CA ARG A 33 35.21 -53.82 -44.72
C ARG A 33 34.42 -52.59 -45.15
N LYS A 34 33.96 -52.52 -46.40
CA LYS A 34 33.12 -51.42 -46.89
C LYS A 34 31.82 -51.29 -46.09
N HIS A 35 31.19 -52.41 -45.75
CA HIS A 35 29.96 -52.39 -44.95
C HIS A 35 30.23 -51.92 -43.50
N SER A 36 31.32 -52.38 -42.89
CA SER A 36 31.76 -51.94 -41.56
C SER A 36 32.08 -50.43 -41.54
N GLU A 37 32.79 -49.93 -42.55
CA GLU A 37 33.07 -48.50 -42.71
C GLU A 37 31.80 -47.68 -42.87
N THR A 38 30.83 -48.18 -43.64
CA THR A 38 29.52 -47.53 -43.83
C THR A 38 28.74 -47.47 -42.52
N LEU A 39 28.66 -48.58 -41.79
CA LEU A 39 27.98 -48.65 -40.49
C LEU A 39 28.65 -47.77 -39.44
N LEU A 40 29.99 -47.69 -39.45
CA LEU A 40 30.74 -46.80 -38.58
C LEU A 40 30.50 -45.32 -38.93
N ALA A 41 30.43 -44.98 -40.22
CA ALA A 41 30.10 -43.64 -40.67
C ALA A 41 28.66 -43.25 -40.28
N GLU A 42 27.69 -44.14 -40.48
CA GLU A 42 26.29 -43.93 -40.11
C GLU A 42 26.12 -43.81 -38.59
N LYS A 43 26.78 -44.67 -37.81
CA LYS A 43 26.77 -44.58 -36.35
C LYS A 43 27.39 -43.29 -35.83
N LYS A 44 28.46 -42.81 -36.48
CA LYS A 44 29.05 -41.49 -36.17
C LYS A 44 28.08 -40.36 -36.48
N GLN A 45 27.47 -40.35 -37.67
CA GLN A 45 26.48 -39.34 -38.04
C GLN A 45 25.27 -39.35 -37.09
N GLN A 46 24.75 -40.51 -36.72
CA GLN A 46 23.63 -40.62 -35.79
C GLN A 46 24.02 -40.16 -34.37
N SER A 47 25.25 -40.45 -33.94
CA SER A 47 25.76 -39.96 -32.65
C SER A 47 25.95 -38.44 -32.64
N GLU A 48 26.43 -37.87 -33.74
CA GLU A 48 26.59 -36.42 -33.92
C GLU A 48 25.23 -35.72 -33.98
N GLN A 49 24.25 -36.27 -34.71
CA GLN A 49 22.88 -35.74 -34.76
C GLN A 49 22.22 -35.74 -33.38
N ARG A 50 22.31 -36.86 -32.63
CA ARG A 50 21.79 -36.90 -31.24
C ARG A 50 22.45 -35.87 -30.34
N ARG A 51 23.78 -35.69 -30.47
CA ARG A 51 24.52 -34.71 -29.68
C ARG A 51 24.12 -33.29 -30.04
N ALA A 52 23.89 -33.00 -31.33
CA ALA A 52 23.44 -31.71 -31.81
C ALA A 52 22.01 -31.40 -31.34
N GLU A 53 21.07 -32.34 -31.45
CA GLU A 53 19.69 -32.20 -30.96
C GLU A 53 19.64 -31.99 -29.45
N GLN A 54 20.48 -32.70 -28.69
CA GLN A 54 20.51 -32.54 -27.24
C GLN A 54 21.10 -31.19 -26.83
N ALA A 55 22.17 -30.74 -27.49
CA ALA A 55 22.73 -29.41 -27.28
C ALA A 55 21.73 -28.30 -27.65
N GLU A 56 20.93 -28.47 -28.70
CA GLU A 56 19.90 -27.51 -29.07
C GLU A 56 18.77 -27.46 -28.04
N LYS A 57 18.30 -28.62 -27.55
CA LYS A 57 17.29 -28.71 -26.49
C LYS A 57 17.77 -28.06 -25.20
N GLU A 58 19.01 -28.29 -24.80
CA GLU A 58 19.62 -27.67 -23.62
C GLU A 58 19.70 -26.15 -23.77
N ARG A 59 20.12 -25.65 -24.94
CA ARG A 59 20.16 -24.21 -25.22
C ARG A 59 18.78 -23.57 -25.17
N LEU A 60 17.76 -24.22 -25.75
CA LEU A 60 16.39 -23.72 -25.72
C LEU A 60 15.82 -23.72 -24.28
N ALA A 61 16.09 -24.78 -23.52
CA ALA A 61 15.70 -24.88 -22.12
C ALA A 61 16.34 -23.77 -21.28
N GLU A 62 17.63 -23.50 -21.45
CA GLU A 62 18.33 -22.43 -20.75
C GLU A 62 17.79 -21.04 -21.11
N GLU A 63 17.52 -20.78 -22.39
CA GLU A 63 16.94 -19.52 -22.85
C GLU A 63 15.52 -19.30 -22.28
N THR A 64 14.70 -20.36 -22.24
CA THR A 64 13.36 -20.28 -21.64
C THR A 64 13.42 -20.09 -20.13
N ALA A 65 14.38 -20.71 -19.45
CA ALA A 65 14.59 -20.56 -18.01
C ALA A 65 15.06 -19.14 -17.66
N ARG A 66 15.99 -18.56 -18.44
CA ARG A 66 16.41 -17.15 -18.28
C ARG A 66 15.24 -16.20 -18.46
N LYS A 67 14.52 -16.32 -19.59
CA LYS A 67 13.35 -15.47 -19.87
C LYS A 67 12.32 -15.57 -18.75
N LYS A 68 12.01 -16.78 -18.28
CA LYS A 68 11.06 -17.00 -17.18
C LYS A 68 11.53 -16.36 -15.87
N GLY A 69 12.82 -16.46 -15.54
CA GLY A 69 13.40 -15.79 -14.38
C GLY A 69 13.25 -14.27 -14.46
N ASP A 70 13.52 -13.69 -15.65
CA ASP A 70 13.35 -12.26 -15.88
C ASP A 70 11.87 -11.84 -15.74
N PHE A 71 10.92 -12.63 -16.27
CA PHE A 71 9.49 -12.37 -16.10
C PHE A 71 9.04 -12.46 -14.63
N GLU A 72 9.50 -13.45 -13.87
CA GLU A 72 9.15 -13.61 -12.46
C GLU A 72 9.71 -12.45 -11.62
N THR A 73 10.94 -12.01 -11.89
CA THR A 73 11.51 -10.84 -11.22
C THR A 73 10.74 -9.56 -11.54
N LEU A 74 10.35 -9.38 -12.81
CA LEU A 74 9.58 -8.24 -13.26
C LEU A 74 8.17 -8.21 -12.62
N GLU A 75 7.49 -9.36 -12.57
CA GLU A 75 6.18 -9.50 -11.92
C GLU A 75 6.25 -9.13 -10.44
N LYS A 76 7.25 -9.65 -9.71
CA LYS A 76 7.48 -9.31 -8.29
C LYS A 76 7.75 -7.82 -8.10
N GLN A 77 8.54 -7.19 -8.98
CA GLN A 77 8.79 -5.75 -8.93
C GLN A 77 7.52 -4.93 -9.16
N TYR A 78 6.68 -5.31 -10.13
CA TYR A 78 5.41 -4.64 -10.37
C TYR A 78 4.44 -4.83 -9.20
N GLN A 79 4.35 -6.03 -8.64
CA GLN A 79 3.49 -6.30 -7.50
C GLN A 79 3.93 -5.50 -6.27
N ALA A 80 5.23 -5.45 -6.00
CA ALA A 80 5.79 -4.60 -4.94
C ALA A 80 5.50 -3.12 -5.19
N LYS A 81 5.62 -2.64 -6.42
CA LYS A 81 5.32 -1.25 -6.78
C LYS A 81 3.84 -0.92 -6.64
N ILE A 82 2.94 -1.82 -7.01
CA ILE A 82 1.49 -1.65 -6.83
C ILE A 82 1.17 -1.57 -5.34
N GLN A 83 1.74 -2.45 -4.53
CA GLN A 83 1.54 -2.45 -3.09
C GLN A 83 2.07 -1.16 -2.44
N ASP A 84 3.25 -0.70 -2.85
CA ASP A 84 3.84 0.56 -2.39
C ASP A 84 2.95 1.76 -2.76
N LEU A 85 2.47 1.83 -4.01
CA LEU A 85 1.55 2.88 -4.45
C LEU A 85 0.22 2.85 -3.67
N GLN A 86 -0.33 1.67 -3.40
CA GLN A 86 -1.54 1.52 -2.60
C GLN A 86 -1.33 2.03 -1.17
N ASN A 87 -0.21 1.68 -0.54
CA ASN A 87 0.13 2.16 0.79
C ASN A 87 0.31 3.68 0.81
N GLN A 88 0.97 4.25 -0.21
CA GLN A 88 1.11 5.69 -0.35
C GLN A 88 -0.24 6.40 -0.49
N ILE A 89 -1.17 5.84 -1.27
CA ILE A 89 -2.52 6.41 -1.42
C ILE A 89 -3.24 6.41 -0.07
N VAL A 90 -3.26 5.27 0.63
CA VAL A 90 -3.92 5.17 1.94
C VAL A 90 -3.32 6.16 2.95
N GLU A 91 -1.99 6.27 2.98
CA GLU A 91 -1.31 7.22 3.87
C GLU A 91 -1.64 8.67 3.50
N ARG A 92 -1.64 9.01 2.20
CA ARG A 92 -2.01 10.36 1.74
C ARG A 92 -3.47 10.70 2.04
N ASP A 93 -4.38 9.75 1.88
CA ASP A 93 -5.80 9.94 2.18
C ASP A 93 -6.01 10.13 3.68
N LYS A 94 -5.33 9.34 4.52
CA LYS A 94 -5.35 9.52 5.97
C LYS A 94 -4.82 10.89 6.38
N GLN A 95 -3.66 11.31 5.83
CA GLN A 95 -3.11 12.63 6.11
C GLN A 95 -4.06 13.75 5.65
N ARG A 96 -4.65 13.63 4.47
CA ARG A 96 -5.64 14.58 3.96
C ARG A 96 -6.81 14.70 4.93
N ASP A 97 -7.38 13.57 5.36
CA ASP A 97 -8.55 13.52 6.24
C ASP A 97 -8.21 14.11 7.62
N GLU A 98 -7.04 13.78 8.19
CA GLU A 98 -6.54 14.39 9.43
C GLU A 98 -6.36 15.91 9.31
N HIS A 99 -5.76 16.39 8.21
CA HIS A 99 -5.60 17.83 7.97
C HIS A 99 -6.93 18.54 7.80
N LEU A 100 -7.92 17.90 7.16
CA LEU A 100 -9.25 18.46 6.97
C LEU A 100 -9.95 18.63 8.33
N VAL A 101 -9.92 17.61 9.19
CA VAL A 101 -10.45 17.68 10.55
C VAL A 101 -9.78 18.80 11.33
N LYS A 102 -8.44 18.85 11.37
CA LYS A 102 -7.67 19.88 12.11
C LYS A 102 -7.98 21.29 11.61
N SER A 103 -8.03 21.49 10.30
CA SER A 103 -8.28 22.80 9.70
C SER A 103 -9.69 23.32 10.04
N HIS A 104 -10.71 22.45 9.94
CA HIS A 104 -12.08 22.82 10.29
C HIS A 104 -12.24 23.04 11.80
N ALA A 105 -11.61 22.22 12.63
CA ALA A 105 -11.64 22.37 14.08
C ALA A 105 -10.97 23.67 14.52
N GLN A 106 -9.81 24.00 13.95
CA GLN A 106 -9.12 25.26 14.21
C GLN A 106 -9.98 26.46 13.81
N LYS A 107 -10.59 26.42 12.62
CA LYS A 107 -11.48 27.49 12.15
C LYS A 107 -12.68 27.69 13.08
N LEU A 108 -13.32 26.60 13.49
CA LEU A 108 -14.47 26.66 14.40
C LEU A 108 -14.05 27.17 15.78
N SER A 109 -12.90 26.72 16.27
CA SER A 109 -12.35 27.16 17.55
C SER A 109 -12.05 28.66 17.58
N SER A 110 -11.42 29.20 16.52
CA SER A 110 -11.16 30.63 16.38
C SER A 110 -12.44 31.47 16.26
N GLN A 111 -13.55 30.90 15.80
CA GLN A 111 -14.86 31.57 15.80
C GLN A 111 -15.51 31.58 17.19
N LEU A 112 -15.19 30.59 18.02
CA LEU A 112 -15.78 30.41 19.34
C LEU A 112 -15.01 31.14 20.44
N SER A 113 -13.71 31.34 20.32
CA SER A 113 -12.85 31.95 21.35
C SER A 113 -11.94 33.04 20.77
N ASP A 114 -11.74 34.14 21.49
CA ASP A 114 -10.73 35.17 21.16
C ASP A 114 -9.36 34.89 21.81
N ASN A 115 -9.32 34.05 22.85
CA ASN A 115 -8.09 33.72 23.56
C ASN A 115 -7.40 32.51 22.90
N PRO A 116 -6.13 32.63 22.46
CA PRO A 116 -5.39 31.53 21.82
C PRO A 116 -5.31 30.25 22.66
N ALA A 117 -5.14 30.35 23.98
CA ALA A 117 -5.07 29.17 24.85
C ALA A 117 -6.41 28.43 24.92
N ASN A 118 -7.51 29.17 24.96
CA ASN A 118 -8.85 28.59 24.94
C ASN A 118 -9.18 28.00 23.56
N GLN A 119 -8.67 28.62 22.48
CA GLN A 119 -8.82 28.08 21.13
C GLN A 119 -8.16 26.71 21.00
N GLU A 120 -6.96 26.51 21.53
CA GLU A 120 -6.28 25.20 21.48
C GLU A 120 -7.09 24.11 22.20
N ILE A 121 -7.65 24.43 23.37
CA ILE A 121 -8.49 23.50 24.14
C ILE A 121 -9.76 23.15 23.36
N LEU A 122 -10.46 24.16 22.83
CA LEU A 122 -11.68 23.96 22.03
C LEU A 122 -11.39 23.17 20.75
N GLN A 123 -10.25 23.41 20.10
CA GLN A 123 -9.85 22.66 18.91
C GLN A 123 -9.74 21.17 19.22
N ILE A 124 -9.02 20.77 20.29
CA ILE A 124 -8.88 19.36 20.69
C ILE A 124 -10.25 18.71 20.96
N LEU A 125 -11.18 19.45 21.55
CA LEU A 125 -12.53 18.96 21.83
C LEU A 125 -13.36 18.80 20.55
N ILE A 126 -13.27 19.76 19.63
CA ILE A 126 -13.96 19.73 18.34
C ILE A 126 -13.40 18.62 17.45
N GLU A 127 -12.07 18.42 17.43
CA GLU A 127 -11.43 17.34 16.66
C GLU A 127 -11.97 15.95 17.08
N LYS A 128 -12.25 15.73 18.37
CA LYS A 128 -12.88 14.48 18.84
C LYS A 128 -14.32 14.29 18.36
N ARG A 129 -14.99 15.36 17.93
CA ARG A 129 -16.36 15.38 17.41
C ARG A 129 -16.41 15.44 15.90
N LEU A 130 -15.28 15.38 15.22
CA LEU A 130 -15.20 15.44 13.77
C LEU A 130 -14.53 14.17 13.25
N SER A 131 -15.08 13.65 12.17
CA SER A 131 -14.48 12.58 11.40
C SER A 131 -14.45 13.00 9.94
N ALA A 132 -13.32 12.80 9.28
CA ALA A 132 -13.26 12.89 7.83
C ALA A 132 -13.04 11.50 7.27
N LYS A 133 -13.79 11.19 6.22
CA LYS A 133 -13.61 9.97 5.44
C LYS A 133 -13.74 10.33 3.97
N ASP A 134 -12.76 9.93 3.17
CA ASP A 134 -12.76 10.16 1.72
C ASP A 134 -12.89 11.66 1.37
N GLY A 135 -12.35 12.54 2.21
CA GLY A 135 -12.44 14.00 2.04
C GLY A 135 -13.79 14.61 2.44
N GLN A 136 -14.74 13.79 2.91
CA GLN A 136 -16.02 14.26 3.43
C GLN A 136 -15.98 14.36 4.95
N LEU A 137 -16.25 15.55 5.46
CA LEU A 137 -16.35 15.80 6.90
C LEU A 137 -17.74 15.42 7.42
N SER A 138 -17.76 14.73 8.55
CA SER A 138 -18.96 14.33 9.29
C SER A 138 -18.79 14.68 10.78
N VAL A 139 -19.89 15.05 11.42
CA VAL A 139 -19.93 15.31 12.87
C VAL A 139 -20.22 14.00 13.60
N LEU A 140 -19.56 13.78 14.73
CA LEU A 140 -19.78 12.64 15.62
C LEU A 140 -20.61 13.06 16.84
N ASP A 141 -21.48 12.16 17.29
CA ASP A 141 -22.26 12.33 18.51
C ASP A 141 -21.46 12.00 19.78
N ASP A 142 -22.12 12.01 20.95
CA ASP A 142 -21.50 11.71 22.26
C ASP A 142 -20.99 10.26 22.37
N SER A 143 -21.52 9.36 21.54
CA SER A 143 -21.15 7.95 21.48
C SER A 143 -20.05 7.66 20.45
N GLY A 144 -19.66 8.65 19.65
CA GLY A 144 -18.70 8.50 18.55
C GLY A 144 -19.31 7.96 17.26
N ALA A 145 -20.64 7.94 17.15
CA ALA A 145 -21.34 7.57 15.92
C ALA A 145 -21.52 8.79 15.00
N VAL A 146 -21.60 8.56 13.69
CA VAL A 146 -21.83 9.61 12.70
C VAL A 146 -23.22 10.21 12.88
N SER A 147 -23.26 11.50 13.13
CA SER A 147 -24.46 12.30 13.30
C SER A 147 -24.87 12.99 12.00
N ILE A 148 -26.15 13.32 11.90
CA ILE A 148 -26.74 14.11 10.80
C ILE A 148 -26.51 15.63 11.02
N MET A 149 -25.95 16.00 12.18
CA MET A 149 -25.68 17.39 12.53
C MET A 149 -24.69 18.05 11.58
N THR A 150 -24.94 19.33 11.29
CA THR A 150 -23.98 20.16 10.55
C THR A 150 -22.90 20.70 11.48
N LEU A 151 -21.82 21.22 10.90
CA LEU A 151 -20.78 21.93 11.67
C LEU A 151 -21.34 23.12 12.46
N ASP A 152 -22.32 23.83 11.90
CA ASP A 152 -22.96 24.97 12.55
C ASP A 152 -23.84 24.52 13.74
N ASP A 153 -24.48 23.35 13.62
CA ASP A 153 -25.25 22.78 14.73
C ASP A 153 -24.35 22.33 15.87
N LEU A 154 -23.17 21.76 15.55
CA LEU A 154 -22.13 21.47 16.53
C LEU A 154 -21.65 22.75 17.24
N ALA A 155 -21.42 23.82 16.48
CA ALA A 155 -21.03 25.13 17.03
C ALA A 155 -22.05 25.65 18.05
N LYS A 156 -23.34 25.64 17.67
CA LYS A 156 -24.45 26.04 18.54
C LYS A 156 -24.57 25.14 19.76
N GLN A 157 -24.39 23.82 19.60
CA GLN A 157 -24.42 22.88 20.72
C GLN A 157 -23.31 23.21 21.73
N ILE A 158 -22.09 23.47 21.25
CA ILE A 158 -20.94 23.83 22.09
C ILE A 158 -21.22 25.14 22.85
N GLN A 159 -21.81 26.14 22.17
CA GLN A 159 -22.20 27.42 22.78
C GLN A 159 -23.31 27.30 23.82
N ASN A 160 -24.29 26.40 23.60
CA ASN A 160 -25.47 26.28 24.47
C ASN A 160 -25.33 25.21 25.57
N CYS A 161 -24.22 24.45 25.60
CA CYS A 161 -24.05 23.34 26.54
C CYS A 161 -23.75 23.82 27.98
N GLY A 162 -23.33 25.07 28.19
CA GLY A 162 -22.94 25.60 29.50
C GLY A 162 -21.56 25.11 29.99
N LYS A 163 -21.09 23.96 29.49
CA LYS A 163 -19.82 23.33 29.92
C LYS A 163 -18.57 24.09 29.48
N TYR A 164 -18.69 24.89 28.43
CA TYR A 164 -17.55 25.53 27.75
C TYR A 164 -17.62 27.06 27.83
N ASP A 165 -18.53 27.62 28.64
CA ASP A 165 -18.80 29.05 28.72
C ASP A 165 -17.56 29.87 29.12
N SER A 166 -16.65 29.30 29.90
CA SER A 166 -15.39 29.94 30.27
C SER A 166 -14.34 29.98 29.15
N LEU A 167 -14.50 29.11 28.14
CA LEU A 167 -13.59 28.98 27.01
C LEU A 167 -14.09 29.77 25.79
N ILE A 168 -15.41 29.87 25.63
CA ILE A 168 -16.07 30.56 24.53
C ILE A 168 -16.10 32.07 24.81
N ILE A 169 -16.06 32.89 23.77
CA ILE A 169 -16.35 34.32 23.86
C ILE A 169 -17.71 34.44 24.54
N GLY A 170 -17.68 34.93 25.78
CA GLY A 170 -18.87 35.04 26.62
C GLY A 170 -20.00 35.61 25.78
N THR A 171 -21.06 34.83 25.63
CA THR A 171 -22.26 35.26 24.93
C THR A 171 -22.66 36.57 25.59
N ARG A 172 -22.52 37.68 24.88
CA ARG A 172 -23.10 38.98 25.29
C ARG A 172 -24.63 38.91 25.36
N ALA A 173 -25.22 37.74 25.14
CA ALA A 173 -26.63 37.42 25.30
C ALA A 173 -26.79 36.40 26.44
N SER A 174 -27.53 36.80 27.48
CA SER A 174 -28.08 35.97 28.57
C SER A 174 -27.34 35.94 29.92
N GLY A 175 -26.39 36.84 30.15
CA GLY A 175 -26.16 37.39 31.49
C GLY A 175 -26.83 38.75 31.55
N THR A 176 -27.91 38.88 32.31
CA THR A 176 -28.52 40.17 32.64
C THR A 176 -27.45 41.22 32.82
N GLY A 177 -27.47 42.24 31.96
CA GLY A 177 -26.55 43.35 32.06
C GLY A 177 -26.64 43.96 33.45
N SER A 178 -25.68 43.62 34.31
CA SER A 178 -25.15 44.63 35.21
C SER A 178 -24.40 45.60 34.30
N ASN A 179 -25.18 46.47 33.65
CA ASN A 179 -24.70 47.81 33.41
C ASN A 179 -24.14 48.24 34.76
N GLY A 180 -22.82 48.36 34.85
CA GLY A 180 -22.12 49.07 35.91
C GLY A 180 -22.46 50.55 35.87
N GLN A 181 -23.74 50.91 35.69
CA GLN A 181 -24.29 52.06 36.36
C GLN A 181 -24.20 51.70 37.83
N LEU A 182 -23.15 52.22 38.45
CA LEU A 182 -23.08 52.46 39.87
C LEU A 182 -24.41 53.13 40.26
N ILE A 183 -25.43 52.33 40.61
CA ILE A 183 -26.67 52.86 41.16
C ILE A 183 -26.22 53.39 42.52
N LYS A 184 -25.98 54.70 42.55
CA LYS A 184 -25.78 55.48 43.77
C LYS A 184 -26.86 55.04 44.75
N ARG A 185 -26.52 54.82 46.03
CA ARG A 185 -27.58 54.52 47.01
C ARG A 185 -28.47 55.75 47.13
N ALA A 186 -29.71 55.60 47.60
CA ALA A 186 -30.64 56.72 47.73
C ALA A 186 -30.03 57.94 48.45
N GLY A 187 -29.16 57.71 49.45
CA GLY A 187 -28.45 58.76 50.20
C GLY A 187 -27.33 59.48 49.44
N ASP A 188 -26.87 58.97 48.30
CA ASP A 188 -25.77 59.53 47.50
C ASP A 188 -26.27 60.45 46.36
N TYR A 189 -27.58 60.60 46.20
CA TYR A 189 -28.17 61.51 45.21
C TYR A 189 -28.37 62.90 45.79
N SER A 190 -27.83 63.92 45.11
CA SER A 190 -28.20 65.32 45.37
C SER A 190 -29.66 65.60 44.97
N GLU A 191 -30.24 66.69 45.47
CA GLU A 191 -31.62 67.10 45.10
C GLU A 191 -31.81 67.26 43.59
N GLN A 192 -30.81 67.81 42.91
CA GLN A 192 -30.85 68.02 41.46
C GLN A 192 -30.82 66.68 40.70
N GLU A 193 -30.01 65.72 41.16
CA GLU A 193 -29.94 64.39 40.57
C GLU A 193 -31.20 63.57 40.85
N ARG A 194 -31.84 63.75 42.01
CA ARG A 194 -33.14 63.13 42.34
C ARG A 194 -34.25 63.59 41.41
N LEU A 195 -34.34 64.90 41.18
CA LEU A 195 -35.32 65.47 40.24
C LEU A 195 -35.05 65.01 38.81
N ALA A 196 -33.78 65.01 38.37
CA ALA A 196 -33.41 64.49 37.07
C ALA A 196 -33.76 63.00 36.93
N LEU A 197 -33.59 62.21 37.99
CA LEU A 197 -33.96 60.79 38.01
C LEU A 197 -35.47 60.60 37.95
N ALA A 198 -36.25 61.40 38.69
CA ALA A 198 -37.72 61.35 38.62
C ALA A 198 -38.24 61.63 37.20
N HIS A 199 -37.61 62.55 36.47
CA HIS A 199 -37.99 62.87 35.10
C HIS A 199 -37.47 61.88 34.05
N SER A 200 -36.25 61.36 34.21
CA SER A 200 -35.61 60.48 33.23
C SER A 200 -35.91 58.99 33.42
N ASN A 201 -36.09 58.55 34.67
CA ASN A 201 -36.40 57.17 35.02
C ASN A 201 -37.28 57.10 36.30
N PRO A 202 -38.60 57.35 36.16
CA PRO A 202 -39.52 57.37 37.30
C PRO A 202 -39.64 56.02 38.01
N ALA A 203 -39.43 54.90 37.30
CA ALA A 203 -39.48 53.56 37.90
C ALA A 203 -38.34 53.33 38.89
N LEU A 204 -37.11 53.72 38.53
CA LEU A 204 -35.95 53.62 39.42
C LEU A 204 -36.03 54.62 40.57
N PHE A 205 -36.57 55.82 40.33
CA PHE A 205 -36.83 56.81 41.38
C PHE A 205 -37.79 56.25 42.44
N ASN A 206 -38.90 55.65 42.04
CA ASN A 206 -39.86 55.07 42.98
C ASN A 206 -39.23 53.93 43.79
N GLN A 207 -38.44 53.06 43.15
CA GLN A 207 -37.77 51.96 43.85
C GLN A 207 -36.75 52.42 44.90
N LEU A 208 -36.09 53.56 44.70
CA LEU A 208 -35.02 54.05 45.59
C LEU A 208 -35.51 55.02 46.66
N PHE A 209 -36.59 55.76 46.41
CA PHE A 209 -37.05 56.86 47.26
C PHE A 209 -38.47 56.70 47.80
N LEU A 210 -39.25 55.77 47.27
CA LEU A 210 -40.63 55.49 47.65
C LEU A 210 -40.76 54.00 48.00
N GLU A 211 -40.20 53.63 49.15
CA GLU A 211 -40.63 52.44 49.92
C GLU A 211 -41.57 52.88 51.05
#